data_AF-A0A151UC20-F1
#
_entry.id   AF-A0A151UC20-F1
#
_cell.length_a   1.000
_cell.length_b   1.000
_cell.length_c   1.000
_cell.angle_alpha   90.00
_cell.angle_beta   90.00
_cell.angle_gamma   90.00
#
_symmetry.space_group_name_H-M   'P 1'
#
loop_
_entity.id
_entity.type
_entity.pdbx_description
1 polymer ?
#
loop_
_entity_poly.entity_id
_entity_poly.type
_entity_poly.pdbx_seq_one_letter_code
_entity_poly.pdbx_strand_id
1 'polypeptide(L)' 'WLVTVWSIWLAWNEVVFSKKIMDFEDVVDLIKLRSWNWLKAKDLAFQYLFALWSNNLFFCLNLS' A
#
# COMPACT_ATOMS: atom_id res chain seq x y z
N TRP A 1 -5.29 -6.27 4.52
CA TRP A 1 -4.55 -7.51 4.84
C TRP A 1 -3.93 -8.17 3.62
N LEU A 2 -4.70 -8.68 2.64
CA LEU A 2 -4.11 -9.39 1.47
C LEU A 2 -3.13 -8.54 0.66
N VAL A 3 -3.49 -7.30 0.31
CA VAL A 3 -2.61 -6.39 -0.45
C VAL A 3 -1.31 -6.08 0.30
N THR A 4 -1.38 -5.98 1.63
CA THR A 4 -0.22 -5.76 2.50
C THR A 4 0.75 -6.94 2.43
N VAL A 5 0.27 -8.16 2.70
CA VAL A 5 1.08 -9.39 2.66
C VAL A 5 1.68 -9.60 1.26
N TRP A 6 0.88 -9.42 0.22
CA TRP A 6 1.35 -9.52 -1.16
C TRP A 6 2.43 -8.49 -1.50
N SER A 7 2.29 -7.26 -0.99
CA SER A 7 3.26 -6.20 -1.24
C SER A 7 4.60 -6.47 -0.56
N ILE A 8 4.58 -6.99 0.66
CA ILE A 8 5.78 -7.42 1.40
C ILE A 8 6.47 -8.57 0.65
N TRP A 9 5.69 -9.58 0.21
CA TRP A 9 6.23 -10.69 -0.57
C TRP A 9 6.95 -10.22 -1.85
N LEU A 10 6.33 -9.31 -2.61
CA LEU A 10 6.94 -8.72 -3.80
C LEU A 10 8.19 -7.89 -3.49
N ALA A 11 8.15 -7.06 -2.43
CA ALA A 11 9.30 -6.27 -2.02
C ALA A 11 10.49 -7.16 -1.66
N TRP A 12 10.23 -8.25 -0.93
CA TRP A 12 11.26 -9.20 -0.56
C TRP A 12 11.86 -9.92 -1.78
N ASN A 13 11.04 -10.28 -2.76
CA ASN A 13 11.52 -10.86 -4.02
C ASN A 13 12.42 -9.87 -4.79
N GLU A 14 12.10 -8.58 -4.83
CA GLU A 14 12.96 -7.57 -5.47
C GLU A 14 14.33 -7.45 -4.78
N VAL A 15 14.34 -7.52 -3.45
CA VAL A 15 15.60 -7.49 -2.68
C VAL A 15 16.44 -8.74 -2.97
N VAL A 16 15.83 -9.92 -3.00
CA VAL A 16 16.54 -11.20 -3.17
C VAL A 16 16.98 -11.42 -4.62
N PHE A 17 16.07 -11.22 -5.59
CA PHE A 17 16.30 -11.59 -6.99
C PHE A 17 16.90 -10.44 -7.81
N SER A 18 16.46 -9.20 -7.57
CA SER A 18 16.93 -8.03 -8.31
C SER A 18 18.10 -7.31 -7.62
N LYS A 19 18.49 -7.74 -6.40
CA LYS A 19 19.47 -7.05 -5.53
C LYS A 19 19.11 -5.57 -5.31
N LYS A 20 17.82 -5.23 -5.42
CA LYS A 20 17.35 -3.86 -5.21
C LYS A 20 17.42 -3.57 -3.71
N ILE A 21 18.07 -2.48 -3.34
CA ILE A 21 18.02 -2.00 -1.95
C ILE A 21 16.67 -1.32 -1.78
N MET A 22 15.93 -1.75 -0.77
CA MET A 22 14.64 -1.20 -0.40
C MET A 22 14.64 -1.06 1.11
N ASP A 23 14.43 0.15 1.60
CA ASP A 23 14.34 0.38 3.04
C ASP A 23 12.91 0.16 3.55
N PHE A 24 12.71 0.34 4.86
CA PHE A 24 11.40 0.18 5.45
C PHE A 24 10.38 1.19 4.92
N GLU A 25 10.80 2.43 4.65
CA GLU A 25 9.92 3.50 4.17
C GLU A 25 9.43 3.21 2.76
N ASP A 26 10.32 2.76 1.88
CA ASP A 26 10.00 2.31 0.51
C ASP A 26 8.93 1.21 0.52
N VAL A 27 9.06 0.22 1.42
CA VAL A 27 8.11 -0.89 1.54
C VAL A 27 6.75 -0.37 2.03
N VAL A 28 6.74 0.52 3.01
CA VAL A 28 5.52 1.13 3.55
C VAL A 28 4.80 1.96 2.49
N ASP A 29 5.52 2.76 1.72
CA ASP A 29 4.93 3.58 0.66
C ASP A 29 4.41 2.73 -0.49
N LEU A 30 5.10 1.63 -0.83
CA LEU A 30 4.61 0.64 -1.78
C LEU A 30 3.29 -0.01 -1.32
N ILE A 31 3.19 -0.35 -0.03
CA ILE A 31 1.97 -0.88 0.58
C ILE A 31 0.84 0.15 0.51
N LYS A 32 1.09 1.42 0.88
CA LYS A 32 0.11 2.50 0.81
C LYS A 32 -0.41 2.68 -0.62
N LEU A 33 0.48 2.72 -1.60
CA LEU A 33 0.12 2.90 -3.01
C LEU A 33 -0.72 1.74 -3.55
N ARG A 34 -0.29 0.50 -3.29
CA ARG A 34 -1.02 -0.69 -3.77
C ARG A 34 -2.37 -0.86 -3.08
N SER A 35 -2.43 -0.60 -1.78
CA SER A 35 -3.70 -0.66 -1.03
C SER A 35 -4.70 0.39 -1.51
N TRP A 36 -4.23 1.62 -1.77
CA TRP A 36 -5.04 2.68 -2.37
C TRP A 36 -5.58 2.29 -3.75
N ASN A 37 -4.71 1.83 -4.66
CA ASN A 37 -5.10 1.39 -5.99
C ASN A 37 -6.12 0.24 -5.94
N TRP A 38 -5.92 -0.72 -5.04
CA TRP A 38 -6.85 -1.84 -4.88
C TRP A 38 -8.22 -1.38 -4.37
N LEU A 39 -8.27 -0.48 -3.38
CA LEU A 39 -9.55 0.04 -2.87
C LEU A 39 -10.28 0.84 -3.94
N LYS A 40 -9.57 1.71 -4.65
CA LYS A 40 -10.14 2.52 -5.75
C LYS A 40 -10.70 1.65 -6.88
N ALA A 41 -10.08 0.51 -7.16
CA ALA A 41 -10.57 -0.44 -8.16
C ALA A 41 -11.75 -1.29 -7.66
N LYS A 42 -11.81 -1.56 -6.35
CA LYS A 42 -12.83 -2.43 -5.74
C LYS A 42 -14.12 -1.70 -5.37
N ASP A 43 -14.01 -0.46 -4.93
CA ASP A 43 -15.13 0.34 -4.42
C ASP A 43 -15.23 1.66 -5.19
N LEU A 44 -16.30 1.81 -5.97
CA LEU A 44 -16.57 3.01 -6.76
C LEU A 44 -16.89 4.24 -5.89
N ALA A 45 -17.30 4.03 -4.64
CA ALA A 45 -17.52 5.10 -3.67
C ALA A 45 -16.22 5.55 -2.98
N PHE A 46 -15.12 4.80 -3.13
CA PHE A 46 -13.83 5.15 -2.56
C PHE A 46 -13.16 6.28 -3.39
N GLN A 47 -13.42 7.52 -2.98
CA GLN A 47 -12.95 8.73 -3.69
C GLN A 47 -11.79 9.45 -3.00
N TYR A 48 -11.13 8.81 -2.04
CA TYR A 48 -10.01 9.43 -1.33
C TYR A 48 -8.80 9.61 -2.24
N LEU A 49 -8.21 10.81 -2.23
CA LEU A 49 -6.92 11.07 -2.87
C LEU A 49 -5.81 10.31 -2.16
N PHE A 50 -4.76 9.93 -2.90
CA PHE A 50 -3.63 9.19 -2.34
C PHE A 50 -2.98 9.92 -1.15
N ALA A 51 -2.80 11.25 -1.24
CA ALA A 51 -2.22 12.04 -0.16
C ALA A 51 -3.06 12.02 1.14
N LEU A 52 -4.38 11.88 1.03
CA LEU A 52 -5.26 11.75 2.20
C LEU A 52 -5.15 10.33 2.77
N TRP A 53 -5.16 9.32 1.90
CA TRP A 53 -5.00 7.92 2.25
C TRP A 53 -3.66 7.62 2.93
N SER A 54 -2.55 8.17 2.41
CA SER A 54 -1.19 7.91 2.90
C SER A 54 -0.94 8.46 4.29
N ASN A 55 -1.61 9.57 4.63
CA ASN A 55 -1.42 10.30 5.88
C ASN A 55 -2.48 9.97 6.94
N ASN A 56 -3.70 9.59 6.53
CA ASN A 56 -4.85 9.38 7.43
C ASN A 56 -5.55 8.05 7.16
N LEU A 57 -4.80 6.95 7.29
CA LEU A 57 -5.24 5.60 6.89
C LEU A 57 -6.46 5.12 7.70
N PHE A 58 -6.49 5.39 9.02
CA PHE A 58 -7.61 5.05 9.90
C PHE A 58 -8.90 5.80 9.54
N PHE A 59 -8.78 7.10 9.28
CA PHE A 59 -9.90 7.94 8.87
C PHE A 59 -10.50 7.46 7.54
N CYS A 60 -9.66 7.16 6.55
CA CYS A 60 -10.12 6.69 5.23
C CYS A 60 -10.73 5.28 5.24
N LEU A 61 -10.45 4.48 6.28
CA LEU A 61 -11.05 3.16 6.48
C LEU A 61 -12.27 3.19 7.41
N ASN A 62 -12.64 4.37 7.93
CA ASN A 62 -13.71 4.54 8.92
C ASN A 62 -13.55 3.59 10.12
N LEU A 63 -12.30 3.35 10.53
CA LEU A 63 -11.97 2.58 11.73
C LEU A 63 -11.91 3.59 12.89
N SER A 64 -13.02 3.71 13.62
CA SER A 64 -13.16 4.51 14.83
C SER A 64 -12.50 3.85 16.05
#